data_AF-A0A526P098-F1
#
_entry.id   AF-A0A526P098-F1
#
_cell.length_a   1.000
_cell.length_b   1.000
_cell.length_c   1.000
_cell.angle_alpha   90.00
_cell.angle_beta   90.00
_cell.angle_gamma   90.00
#
_symmetry.space_group_name_H-M   'P 1'
#
loop_
_entity.id
_entity.type
_entity.pdbx_description
1 polymer ?
#
loop_
_entity_poly.entity_id
_entity_poly.type
_entity_poly.pdbx_seq_one_letter_code
_entity_poly.pdbx_strand_id
1 'polypeptide(L)' 'MGRALSGDLRSRVLKASDEGMSARQAAARFGVGVSSAIRWIAR' A
#
# COMPACT_ATOMS: atom_id res chain seq x y z
N MET A 1 2.73 11.31 -20.89
CA MET A 1 1.45 11.60 -20.21
C MET A 1 0.96 10.32 -19.52
N GLY A 2 0.94 10.28 -18.18
CA GLY A 2 0.16 9.28 -17.42
C GLY A 2 0.90 8.10 -16.77
N ARG A 3 1.61 8.29 -15.66
CA ARG A 3 1.78 7.22 -14.63
C ARG A 3 1.83 7.77 -13.20
N ALA A 4 1.12 8.87 -12.95
CA ALA A 4 1.03 9.50 -11.63
C ALA A 4 -0.05 8.89 -10.71
N LEU A 5 -0.60 7.71 -11.03
CA LEU A 5 -1.56 7.02 -10.15
C LEU A 5 -0.91 5.91 -9.29
N SER A 6 0.30 5.45 -9.63
CA SER A 6 0.93 4.33 -8.92
C SER A 6 1.71 4.73 -7.66
N GLY A 7 2.14 5.99 -7.55
CA GLY A 7 2.83 6.50 -6.35
C GLY A 7 1.88 6.73 -5.18
N ASP A 8 0.69 7.24 -5.47
CA ASP A 8 -0.32 7.54 -4.46
C ASP A 8 -0.81 6.29 -3.73
N LEU A 9 -0.97 5.18 -4.44
CA LEU A 9 -1.48 3.93 -3.87
C LEU A 9 -0.48 3.27 -2.90
N ARG A 10 0.83 3.34 -3.23
CA ARG A 10 1.88 2.94 -2.30
C ARG A 10 1.91 3.83 -1.06
N SER A 11 1.84 5.15 -1.25
CA SER A 11 1.84 6.10 -0.13
C SER A 11 0.62 5.92 0.79
N ARG A 12 -0.56 5.60 0.23
CA ARG A 12 -1.76 5.28 1.00
C ARG A 12 -1.62 3.99 1.80
N VAL A 13 -1.04 2.94 1.22
CA VAL A 13 -0.76 1.68 1.93
C VAL A 13 0.25 1.90 3.06
N LEU A 14 1.32 2.65 2.80
CA LEU A 14 2.33 3.00 3.81
C LEU A 14 1.72 3.82 4.95
N LYS A 15 0.94 4.86 4.64
CA LYS A 15 0.29 5.69 5.65
C LYS A 15 -0.69 4.88 6.51
N ALA A 16 -1.51 4.03 5.91
CA ALA A 16 -2.38 3.15 6.67
C ALA A 16 -1.59 2.19 7.57
N SER A 17 -0.44 1.70 7.09
CA SER A 17 0.44 0.86 7.90
C SER A 17 1.09 1.60 9.06
N ASP A 18 1.45 2.87 8.85
CA ASP A 18 1.96 3.78 9.89
C ASP A 18 0.89 4.04 10.97
N GLU A 19 -0.38 4.13 10.57
CA GLU A 19 -1.54 4.18 11.48
C GLU A 19 -1.82 2.83 12.20
N GLY A 20 -0.98 1.80 12.01
CA GLY A 20 -1.07 0.50 12.69
C GLY A 20 -1.81 -0.59 11.90
N MET A 21 -2.20 -0.32 10.65
CA MET A 21 -2.88 -1.30 9.81
C MET A 21 -1.91 -2.36 9.29
N SER A 22 -2.26 -3.64 9.41
CA SER A 22 -1.41 -4.70 8.85
C SER A 22 -1.36 -4.63 7.31
N ALA A 23 -0.26 -5.10 6.70
CA ALA A 23 -0.11 -5.17 5.25
C ALA A 23 -1.27 -5.89 4.53
N ARG A 24 -1.87 -6.89 5.18
CA ARG A 24 -3.04 -7.63 4.67
C ARG A 24 -4.31 -6.78 4.67
N GLN A 25 -4.54 -6.01 5.74
CA GLN A 25 -5.68 -5.09 5.81
C GLN A 25 -5.52 -3.92 4.83
N ALA A 26 -4.33 -3.34 4.74
CA ALA A 26 -4.05 -2.30 3.76
C ALA A 26 -4.23 -2.83 2.32
N ALA A 27 -3.79 -4.06 2.06
CA ALA A 27 -4.01 -4.73 0.79
C ALA A 27 -5.49 -4.88 0.41
N ALA A 28 -6.30 -5.38 1.34
CA ALA A 28 -7.74 -5.51 1.15
C ALA A 28 -8.43 -4.15 0.97
N ARG A 29 -8.01 -3.13 1.73
CA ARG A 29 -8.58 -1.77 1.69
C ARG A 29 -8.31 -1.05 0.38
N PHE A 30 -7.10 -1.19 -0.17
CA PHE A 30 -6.67 -0.47 -1.37
C PHE A 30 -6.65 -1.33 -2.64
N GLY A 31 -7.07 -2.60 -2.54
CA GLY A 31 -7.13 -3.52 -3.69
C GLY A 31 -5.76 -3.88 -4.25
N VAL A 32 -4.72 -3.93 -3.42
CA VAL A 32 -3.37 -4.38 -3.84
C VAL A 32 -3.12 -5.82 -3.46
N GLY A 33 -2.24 -6.48 -4.21
CA GLY A 33 -1.73 -7.78 -3.80
C GLY A 33 -1.08 -7.70 -2.43
N VAL A 34 -1.40 -8.65 -1.55
CA VAL A 34 -0.83 -8.74 -0.20
C VAL A 34 0.70 -8.77 -0.24
N SER A 35 1.28 -9.50 -1.21
CA SER A 35 2.72 -9.56 -1.44
C SER A 35 3.32 -8.20 -1.85
N SER A 36 2.59 -7.39 -2.62
CA SER A 36 2.99 -6.02 -2.97
C SER A 36 2.95 -5.09 -1.76
N ALA A 37 1.88 -5.16 -0.94
CA ALA A 37 1.78 -4.38 0.29
C ALA A 37 2.89 -4.72 1.28
N ILE A 38 3.18 -6.02 1.49
CA ILE A 38 4.29 -6.47 2.35
C ILE A 38 5.61 -5.92 1.82
N ARG A 39 5.88 -6.01 0.52
CA ARG A 39 7.13 -5.48 -0.07
C ARG A 39 7.25 -3.96 0.09
N TRP A 40 6.14 -3.23 0.13
CA TRP A 40 6.16 -1.78 0.36
C TRP A 40 6.44 -1.42 1.81
N ILE A 41 5.80 -2.12 2.75
CA ILE A 41 5.92 -1.87 4.21
C ILE A 41 7.25 -2.39 4.76
N ALA A 42 7.78 -3.50 4.22
CA ALA A 42 9.05 -4.08 4.62
C ALA A 42 10.29 -3.33 4.08
N ARG A 43 10.08 -2.24 3.32
CA ARG A 43 11.15 -1.34 2.86
C ARG A 43 11.12 -0.07 3.67
#